data_AF-A0A813H626-F1
#
_entry.id   AF-A0A813H626-F1
#
_cell.length_a   1.000
_cell.length_b   1.000
_cell.length_c   1.000
_cell.angle_alpha   90.00
_cell.angle_beta   90.00
_cell.angle_gamma   90.00
#
_symmetry.space_group_name_H-M   'P 1'
#
loop_
_entity.id
_entity.type
_entity.pdbx_description
1 polymer ?
#
loop_
_entity_poly.entity_id
_entity_poly.type
_entity_poly.pdbx_seq_one_letter_code
_entity_poly.pdbx_strand_id
1 'polypeptide(L)'
;METIEIDLRDYLETKRMAFPRLYFVSREDLLSLLARGRDPATIEQHICVCFDAVRRLDFAEDRAADILGFVSAEEEHLVLNRVKIRVHAEETLDALQSAMLQAIRRALKSAVEETMLASISMDGPVSLAEWAAASDLPAQAVLVGWNIAWAYAVEKSLGLFSEGKPALAKEQVRQWQGPGQFAPLLAIVRGGGAASSKRWSACALLIVMGHGRDVLQELLKLDAPASDSFEWDKQLRYSWEQEEGASFVPSSGGAGGGEASGGGGVVVRQQCSRFAYGLEYVGASSRLVLTPQTERCWLAITQAFHRRLGV
;
A
#
# COMPACT_ATOMS: atom_id res chain seq x y z
N MET A 1 43.43 -17.08 13.50
CA MET A 1 42.55 -17.06 12.31
C MET A 1 41.10 -17.23 12.77
N GLU A 2 40.80 -18.25 13.58
CA GLU A 2 39.47 -18.46 14.19
C GLU A 2 38.91 -17.25 14.95
N THR A 3 39.72 -16.52 15.72
CA THR A 3 39.26 -15.32 16.46
C THR A 3 38.77 -14.21 15.53
N ILE A 4 39.44 -13.99 14.40
CA ILE A 4 39.06 -12.96 13.42
C ILE A 4 37.73 -13.32 12.76
N GLU A 5 37.50 -14.61 12.49
CA GLU A 5 36.24 -15.09 11.91
C GLU A 5 35.07 -14.96 12.88
N ILE A 6 35.31 -15.20 14.17
CA ILE A 6 34.32 -15.03 15.23
C ILE A 6 33.97 -13.54 15.38
N ASP A 7 34.98 -12.68 15.51
CA ASP A 7 34.77 -11.23 15.67
C ASP A 7 34.04 -10.63 14.46
N LEU A 8 34.38 -11.08 13.25
CA LEU A 8 33.70 -10.63 12.03
C LEU A 8 32.24 -11.10 11.98
N ARG A 9 31.97 -12.35 12.37
CA ARG A 9 30.60 -12.87 12.43
C ARG A 9 29.76 -12.07 13.44
N ASP A 10 30.30 -11.82 14.62
CA ASP A 10 29.59 -11.11 15.69
C ASP A 10 29.36 -9.63 15.31
N TYR A 11 30.30 -9.02 14.59
CA TYR A 11 30.13 -7.70 13.98
C TYR A 11 29.00 -7.68 12.94
N LEU A 12 28.97 -8.64 12.01
CA LEU A 12 27.90 -8.73 11.01
C LEU A 12 26.53 -8.96 11.63
N GLU A 13 26.46 -9.77 12.68
CA GLU A 13 25.22 -10.01 13.42
C GLU A 13 24.71 -8.74 14.10
N THR A 14 25.63 -7.94 14.67
CA THR A 14 25.28 -6.62 15.23
C THR A 14 24.65 -5.70 14.17
N LYS A 15 25.19 -5.71 12.93
CA LYS A 15 24.63 -4.93 11.82
C LYS A 15 23.27 -5.45 11.36
N ARG A 16 23.08 -6.77 11.32
CA ARG A 16 21.77 -7.39 10.99
C ARG A 16 20.71 -7.11 12.05
N MET A 17 21.08 -7.10 13.33
CA MET A 17 20.18 -6.70 14.40
C MET A 17 19.79 -5.22 14.32
N ALA A 18 20.70 -4.35 13.87
CA ALA A 18 20.41 -2.93 13.65
C ALA A 18 19.45 -2.69 12.47
N PHE A 19 19.59 -3.46 11.38
CA PHE A 19 18.67 -3.41 10.24
C PHE A 19 18.28 -4.82 9.78
N PRO A 20 17.16 -5.38 10.26
CA PRO A 20 16.79 -6.78 10.03
C PRO A 20 16.65 -7.22 8.56
N ARG A 21 16.43 -6.29 7.61
CA ARG A 21 16.41 -6.67 6.18
C ARG A 21 17.77 -7.19 5.68
N LEU A 22 18.88 -6.91 6.39
CA LEU A 22 20.21 -7.46 6.09
C LEU A 22 20.32 -8.97 6.34
N TYR A 23 19.34 -9.61 6.97
CA TYR A 23 19.30 -11.08 7.05
C TYR A 23 19.08 -11.73 5.67
N PHE A 24 18.49 -11.01 4.71
CA PHE A 24 18.29 -11.49 3.34
C PHE A 24 19.51 -11.25 2.44
N VAL A 25 20.48 -10.46 2.90
CA VAL A 25 21.70 -10.15 2.16
C VAL A 25 22.77 -11.21 2.46
N SER A 26 23.42 -11.70 1.40
CA SER A 26 24.51 -12.67 1.52
C SER A 26 25.65 -12.09 2.35
N ARG A 27 26.48 -12.95 2.96
CA ARG A 27 27.62 -12.48 3.78
C ARG A 27 28.59 -11.62 2.95
N GLU A 28 28.86 -12.03 1.72
CA GLU A 28 29.79 -11.35 0.81
C GLU A 28 29.25 -9.97 0.40
N ASP A 29 27.97 -9.90 0.03
CA ASP A 29 27.31 -8.65 -0.33
C ASP A 29 27.20 -7.70 0.86
N LEU A 30 26.91 -8.23 2.05
CA LEU A 30 26.85 -7.43 3.27
C LEU A 30 28.23 -6.81 3.58
N LEU A 31 29.31 -7.56 3.42
CA LEU A 31 30.66 -7.03 3.60
C LEU A 31 30.99 -5.96 2.56
N SER A 32 30.62 -6.17 1.29
CA SER A 32 30.76 -5.18 0.23
C SER A 32 30.03 -3.87 0.57
N LEU A 33 28.76 -3.98 0.98
CA LEU A 33 27.93 -2.86 1.39
C LEU A 33 28.52 -2.10 2.60
N LEU A 34 28.99 -2.83 3.62
CA LEU A 34 29.55 -2.21 4.83
C LEU A 34 30.93 -1.58 4.57
N ALA A 35 31.73 -2.15 3.66
CA ALA A 35 33.04 -1.62 3.29
C ALA A 35 32.93 -0.31 2.50
N ARG A 36 31.90 -0.18 1.65
CA ARG A 36 31.67 0.97 0.76
C ARG A 36 30.33 1.68 1.03
N GLY A 37 29.91 1.74 2.30
CA GLY A 37 28.59 2.25 2.69
C GLY A 37 28.32 3.74 2.41
N ARG A 38 29.35 4.51 1.99
CA ARG A 38 29.21 5.91 1.56
C ARG A 38 29.11 6.10 0.05
N ASP A 39 29.34 5.03 -0.72
CA ASP A 39 29.35 5.08 -2.17
C ASP A 39 27.92 4.87 -2.70
N PRO A 40 27.29 5.87 -3.35
CA PRO A 40 25.93 5.78 -3.88
C PRO A 40 25.70 4.55 -4.76
N ALA A 41 26.68 4.21 -5.60
CA ALA A 41 26.60 3.06 -6.50
C ALA A 41 26.56 1.73 -5.74
N THR A 42 27.27 1.62 -4.62
CA THR A 42 27.24 0.42 -3.78
C THR A 42 25.88 0.27 -3.09
N ILE A 43 25.31 1.37 -2.59
CA ILE A 43 23.97 1.35 -1.97
C ILE A 43 22.92 0.93 -3.00
N GLU A 44 22.92 1.54 -4.19
CA GLU A 44 21.98 1.20 -5.26
C GLU A 44 22.11 -0.25 -5.72
N GLN A 45 23.33 -0.80 -5.81
CA GLN A 45 23.54 -2.19 -6.20
C GLN A 45 22.86 -3.19 -5.25
N HIS A 46 22.82 -2.90 -3.94
CA HIS A 46 22.28 -3.80 -2.92
C HIS A 46 20.85 -3.43 -2.48
N ILE A 47 20.28 -2.32 -2.96
CA ILE A 47 19.00 -1.81 -2.47
C ILE A 47 17.83 -2.76 -2.76
N CYS A 48 17.83 -3.39 -3.93
CA CYS A 48 16.76 -4.27 -4.38
C CYS A 48 16.67 -5.57 -3.56
N VAL A 49 17.75 -5.97 -2.90
CA VAL A 49 17.76 -7.11 -1.97
C VAL A 49 17.07 -6.74 -0.64
N CYS A 50 17.17 -5.47 -0.23
CA CYS A 50 16.53 -4.97 0.97
C CYS A 50 15.07 -4.54 0.71
N PHE A 51 14.80 -3.96 -0.45
CA PHE A 51 13.50 -3.40 -0.82
C PHE A 51 13.09 -3.92 -2.19
N ASP A 52 12.24 -4.96 -2.19
CA ASP A 52 11.83 -5.69 -3.39
C ASP A 52 11.23 -4.78 -4.49
N ALA A 53 10.45 -3.78 -4.07
CA ALA A 53 9.79 -2.85 -5.00
C ALA A 53 10.69 -1.70 -5.51
N VAL A 54 11.94 -1.59 -5.04
CA VAL A 54 12.87 -0.51 -5.43
C VAL A 54 13.87 -1.02 -6.45
N ARG A 55 13.94 -0.35 -7.61
CA ARG A 55 14.83 -0.74 -8.71
C ARG A 55 16.04 0.18 -8.89
N ARG A 56 15.83 1.49 -8.78
CA ARG A 56 16.87 2.53 -8.91
C ARG A 56 16.66 3.62 -7.89
N LEU A 57 17.74 4.27 -7.46
CA LEU A 57 17.69 5.41 -6.56
C LEU A 57 18.01 6.70 -7.32
N ASP A 58 17.29 7.76 -6.99
CA ASP A 58 17.56 9.09 -7.54
C ASP A 58 18.51 9.82 -6.59
N PHE A 59 19.72 10.13 -7.06
CA PHE A 59 20.73 10.83 -6.27
C PHE A 59 20.81 12.31 -6.68
N ALA A 60 21.07 13.18 -5.70
CA ALA A 60 21.33 14.59 -5.96
C ALA A 60 22.62 14.78 -6.78
N GLU A 61 22.62 15.72 -7.72
CA GLU A 61 23.80 16.07 -8.54
C GLU A 61 24.91 16.84 -7.78
N ASP A 62 24.76 16.97 -6.46
CA ASP A 62 25.73 17.64 -5.61
C ASP A 62 26.79 16.68 -5.04
N ARG A 63 27.79 17.25 -4.37
CA ARG A 63 28.89 16.46 -3.77
C ARG A 63 28.44 15.49 -2.69
N ALA A 64 27.27 15.70 -2.08
CA ALA A 64 26.77 14.83 -1.03
C ALA A 64 26.09 13.57 -1.62
N ALA A 65 25.61 13.64 -2.86
CA ALA A 65 24.93 12.56 -3.56
C ALA A 65 23.80 11.94 -2.70
N ASP A 66 23.07 12.79 -1.98
CA ASP A 66 21.96 12.35 -1.13
C ASP A 66 20.82 11.76 -1.96
N ILE A 67 20.06 10.84 -1.39
CA ILE A 67 18.94 10.18 -2.07
C ILE A 67 17.72 11.11 -2.03
N LEU A 68 17.12 11.34 -3.19
CA LEU A 68 15.97 12.23 -3.40
C LEU A 68 14.68 11.47 -3.71
N GLY A 69 14.80 10.25 -4.21
CA GLY A 69 13.69 9.48 -4.74
C GLY A 69 14.11 8.07 -5.12
N PHE A 70 13.18 7.33 -5.68
CA PHE A 70 13.47 6.04 -6.27
C PHE A 70 12.47 5.68 -7.38
N VAL A 71 12.89 4.77 -8.26
CA VAL A 71 12.07 4.21 -9.34
C VAL A 71 11.81 2.73 -9.09
N SER A 72 10.55 2.30 -9.25
CA SER A 72 10.11 0.91 -9.14
C SER A 72 10.36 0.10 -10.41
N ALA A 73 10.12 -1.22 -10.35
CA ALA A 73 10.18 -2.10 -11.52
C ALA A 73 9.13 -1.75 -12.60
N GLU A 74 8.00 -1.16 -12.20
CA GLU A 74 6.93 -0.70 -13.08
C GLU A 74 7.16 0.71 -13.64
N GLU A 75 8.37 1.27 -13.45
CA GLU A 75 8.75 2.63 -13.81
C GLU A 75 7.88 3.70 -13.11
N GLU A 76 7.43 3.40 -11.88
CA GLU A 76 6.80 4.39 -11.00
C GLU A 76 7.89 5.11 -10.20
N HIS A 77 7.82 6.44 -10.17
CA HIS A 77 8.81 7.28 -9.48
C HIS A 77 8.18 7.88 -8.21
N LEU A 78 8.84 7.69 -7.06
CA LEU A 78 8.47 8.31 -5.80
C LEU A 78 9.52 9.31 -5.34
N VAL A 79 9.08 10.55 -5.14
CA VAL A 79 9.90 11.59 -4.52
C VAL A 79 9.87 11.45 -3.00
N LEU A 80 11.05 11.46 -2.40
CA LEU A 80 11.25 11.35 -0.96
C LEU A 80 11.67 12.68 -0.35
N ASN A 81 11.57 12.77 0.99
CA ASN A 81 12.36 13.75 1.71
C ASN A 81 13.84 13.40 1.53
N ARG A 82 14.70 14.40 1.32
CA ARG A 82 16.14 14.20 1.08
C ARG A 82 16.79 13.34 2.17
N VAL A 83 17.24 12.14 1.79
CA VAL A 83 17.90 11.18 2.68
C VAL A 83 19.41 11.29 2.49
N LYS A 84 20.07 11.79 3.52
CA LYS A 84 21.52 11.95 3.51
C LYS A 84 22.22 10.60 3.64
N ILE A 85 23.22 10.31 2.81
CA ILE A 85 24.04 9.10 2.94
C ILE A 85 24.91 9.20 4.20
N ARG A 86 24.90 8.15 5.04
CA ARG A 86 25.65 8.06 6.30
C ARG A 86 26.93 7.27 6.13
N VAL A 87 27.77 7.30 7.17
CA VAL A 87 28.99 6.49 7.24
C VAL A 87 28.65 5.00 7.33
N HIS A 88 27.62 4.71 8.11
CA HIS A 88 27.12 3.37 8.35
C HIS A 88 25.96 3.10 7.41
N ALA A 89 26.08 2.05 6.59
CA ALA A 89 25.10 1.74 5.56
C ALA A 89 23.71 1.47 6.17
N GLU A 90 23.64 0.80 7.31
CA GLU A 90 22.40 0.51 8.01
C GLU A 90 21.65 1.77 8.45
N GLU A 91 22.35 2.85 8.82
CA GLU A 91 21.71 4.13 9.16
C GLU A 91 21.12 4.80 7.90
N THR A 92 21.78 4.66 6.75
CA THR A 92 21.25 5.15 5.47
C THR A 92 20.00 4.36 5.09
N LEU A 93 20.03 3.03 5.24
CA LEU A 93 18.89 2.16 4.91
C LEU A 93 17.69 2.39 5.83
N ASP A 94 17.92 2.60 7.12
CA ASP A 94 16.87 2.93 8.09
C ASP A 94 16.24 4.30 7.80
N ALA A 95 17.07 5.31 7.51
CA ALA A 95 16.60 6.63 7.10
C ALA A 95 15.82 6.59 5.78
N LEU A 96 16.25 5.76 4.82
CA LEU A 96 15.55 5.53 3.56
C LEU A 96 14.21 4.85 3.77
N GLN A 97 14.15 3.78 4.59
CA GLN A 97 12.91 3.10 4.96
C GLN A 97 11.91 4.08 5.59
N SER A 98 12.40 4.92 6.51
CA SER A 98 11.59 5.95 7.16
C SER A 98 11.05 6.97 6.16
N ALA A 99 11.88 7.44 5.22
CA ALA A 99 11.47 8.37 4.18
C ALA A 99 10.44 7.76 3.21
N MET A 100 10.62 6.50 2.82
CA MET A 100 9.66 5.76 1.99
C MET A 100 8.31 5.62 2.69
N LEU A 101 8.31 5.21 3.97
CA LEU A 101 7.09 5.10 4.78
C LEU A 101 6.34 6.45 4.86
N GLN A 102 7.06 7.54 5.11
CA GLN A 102 6.48 8.89 5.15
C GLN A 102 5.90 9.29 3.79
N ALA A 103 6.58 8.99 2.69
CA ALA A 103 6.08 9.26 1.35
C ALA A 103 4.76 8.52 1.07
N ILE A 104 4.69 7.22 1.40
CA ILE A 104 3.46 6.42 1.26
C ILE A 104 2.35 6.92 2.17
N ARG A 105 2.66 7.29 3.42
CA ARG A 105 1.66 7.86 4.34
C ARG A 105 1.06 9.15 3.79
N ARG A 106 1.89 10.05 3.24
CA ARG A 106 1.43 11.29 2.60
C ARG A 106 0.58 11.01 1.37
N ALA A 107 1.02 10.10 0.50
CA ALA A 107 0.28 9.71 -0.70
C ALA A 107 -1.08 9.10 -0.36
N LEU A 108 -1.16 8.23 0.66
CA LEU A 108 -2.41 7.63 1.11
C LEU A 108 -3.37 8.67 1.70
N LYS A 109 -2.85 9.62 2.48
CA LYS A 109 -3.65 10.73 2.99
C LYS A 109 -4.24 11.58 1.85
N SER A 110 -3.41 11.95 0.87
CA SER A 110 -3.86 12.67 -0.33
C SER A 110 -4.92 11.88 -1.09
N ALA A 111 -4.70 10.58 -1.29
CA ALA A 111 -5.66 9.72 -1.96
C ALA A 111 -7.02 9.71 -1.24
N VAL A 112 -7.05 9.60 0.09
CA VAL A 112 -8.30 9.62 0.86
C VAL A 112 -9.02 10.97 0.74
N GLU A 113 -8.30 12.08 0.82
CA GLU A 113 -8.87 13.41 0.69
C GLU A 113 -9.44 13.64 -0.72
N GLU A 114 -8.71 13.23 -1.76
CA GLU A 114 -9.12 13.35 -3.16
C GLU A 114 -10.30 12.42 -3.50
N THR A 115 -10.32 11.18 -2.99
CA THR A 115 -11.47 10.28 -3.22
C THR A 115 -12.72 10.74 -2.50
N MET A 116 -12.61 11.31 -1.30
CA MET A 116 -13.75 11.94 -0.63
C MET A 116 -14.34 13.05 -1.50
N LEU A 117 -13.50 13.92 -2.08
CA LEU A 117 -13.94 14.99 -2.96
C LEU A 117 -14.63 14.46 -4.23
N ALA A 118 -14.02 13.46 -4.87
CA ALA A 118 -14.58 12.82 -6.07
C ALA A 118 -15.90 12.09 -5.79
N SER A 119 -16.04 11.47 -4.62
CA SER A 119 -17.26 10.73 -4.23
C SER A 119 -18.49 11.61 -4.00
N ILE A 120 -18.31 12.92 -3.80
CA ILE A 120 -19.39 13.91 -3.63
C ILE A 120 -19.89 14.42 -4.99
N SER A 121 -19.15 14.19 -6.07
CA SER A 121 -19.53 14.61 -7.42
C SER A 121 -20.82 13.95 -7.93
N MET A 122 -21.49 14.61 -8.87
CA MET A 122 -22.76 14.16 -9.44
C MET A 122 -22.64 12.82 -10.20
N ASP A 123 -21.45 12.52 -10.74
CA ASP A 123 -21.21 11.34 -11.58
C ASP A 123 -20.74 10.11 -10.79
N GLY A 124 -20.68 10.20 -9.45
CA GLY A 124 -20.45 9.10 -8.53
C GLY A 124 -19.21 8.25 -8.89
N PRO A 125 -19.36 6.94 -9.17
CA PRO A 125 -18.22 6.05 -9.43
C PRO A 125 -17.45 6.38 -10.73
N VAL A 126 -18.07 7.08 -11.69
CA VAL A 126 -17.38 7.49 -12.92
C VAL A 126 -16.34 8.56 -12.63
N SER A 127 -16.71 9.59 -11.85
CA SER A 127 -15.77 10.63 -11.44
C SER A 127 -14.61 10.07 -10.62
N LEU A 128 -14.87 9.07 -9.77
CA LEU A 128 -13.80 8.38 -9.03
C LEU A 128 -12.83 7.64 -9.98
N ALA A 129 -13.35 7.02 -11.04
CA ALA A 129 -12.50 6.35 -12.02
C ALA A 129 -11.70 7.34 -12.89
N GLU A 130 -12.29 8.49 -13.22
CA GLU A 130 -11.60 9.59 -13.90
C GLU A 130 -10.48 10.17 -13.02
N TRP A 131 -10.75 10.37 -11.73
CA TRP A 131 -9.75 10.73 -10.74
C TRP A 131 -8.60 9.72 -10.73
N ALA A 132 -8.91 8.42 -10.62
CA ALA A 132 -7.89 7.37 -10.58
C ALA A 132 -7.07 7.31 -11.88
N ALA A 133 -7.70 7.58 -13.02
CA ALA A 133 -7.05 7.64 -14.33
C ALA A 133 -6.13 8.87 -14.47
N ALA A 134 -6.52 10.01 -13.90
CA ALA A 134 -5.80 11.27 -13.99
C ALA A 134 -4.73 11.44 -12.89
N SER A 135 -4.87 10.77 -11.75
CA SER A 135 -4.02 10.95 -10.57
C SER A 135 -2.54 10.69 -10.87
N ASP A 136 -1.69 11.51 -10.26
CA ASP A 136 -0.23 11.34 -10.25
C ASP A 136 0.27 10.72 -8.94
N LEU A 137 -0.65 10.28 -8.07
CA LEU A 137 -0.29 9.52 -6.88
C LEU A 137 0.24 8.14 -7.24
N PRO A 138 1.09 7.55 -6.39
CA PRO A 138 1.52 6.15 -6.53
C PRO A 138 0.32 5.21 -6.68
N ALA A 139 0.44 4.20 -7.55
CA ALA A 139 -0.59 3.22 -7.85
C ALA A 139 -1.15 2.57 -6.57
N GLN A 140 -0.27 2.27 -5.61
CA GLN A 140 -0.67 1.76 -4.30
C GLN A 140 -1.63 2.70 -3.57
N ALA A 141 -1.39 4.01 -3.59
CA ALA A 141 -2.25 4.98 -2.94
C ALA A 141 -3.59 5.13 -3.67
N VAL A 142 -3.58 5.16 -5.00
CA VAL A 142 -4.80 5.18 -5.83
C VAL A 142 -5.69 3.97 -5.55
N LEU A 143 -5.11 2.78 -5.49
CA LEU A 143 -5.82 1.53 -5.22
C LEU A 143 -6.45 1.51 -3.81
N VAL A 144 -5.71 1.97 -2.81
CA VAL A 144 -6.24 2.05 -1.43
C VAL A 144 -7.33 3.11 -1.34
N GLY A 145 -7.13 4.28 -1.95
CA GLY A 145 -8.15 5.34 -2.02
C GLY A 145 -9.45 4.84 -2.66
N TRP A 146 -9.34 4.13 -3.79
CA TRP A 146 -10.48 3.48 -4.44
C TRP A 146 -11.20 2.50 -3.51
N ASN A 147 -10.46 1.59 -2.86
CA ASN A 147 -11.04 0.59 -1.97
C ASN A 147 -11.77 1.21 -0.78
N ILE A 148 -11.23 2.30 -0.21
CA ILE A 148 -11.88 3.03 0.89
C ILE A 148 -13.19 3.66 0.40
N ALA A 149 -13.16 4.36 -0.73
CA ALA A 149 -14.35 5.01 -1.28
C ALA A 149 -15.44 3.99 -1.67
N TRP A 150 -15.04 2.88 -2.28
CA TRP A 150 -15.93 1.78 -2.61
C TRP A 150 -16.55 1.15 -1.37
N ALA A 151 -15.73 0.77 -0.37
CA ALA A 151 -16.23 0.16 0.87
C ALA A 151 -17.23 1.08 1.59
N TYR A 152 -16.92 2.38 1.68
CA TYR A 152 -17.81 3.38 2.25
C TYR A 152 -19.15 3.48 1.50
N ALA A 153 -19.13 3.48 0.17
CA ALA A 153 -20.34 3.55 -0.64
C ALA A 153 -21.22 2.30 -0.50
N VAL A 154 -20.61 1.11 -0.39
CA VAL A 154 -21.32 -0.13 -0.12
C VAL A 154 -21.94 -0.10 1.26
N GLU A 155 -21.19 0.27 2.31
CA GLU A 155 -21.71 0.37 3.68
C GLU A 155 -22.86 1.37 3.80
N LYS A 156 -22.77 2.52 3.12
CA LYS A 156 -23.88 3.49 3.01
C LYS A 156 -25.12 2.87 2.36
N SER A 157 -24.93 2.06 1.31
CA SER A 157 -26.04 1.36 0.64
C SER A 157 -26.67 0.29 1.54
N LEU A 158 -25.86 -0.44 2.33
CA LEU A 158 -26.34 -1.43 3.31
C LEU A 158 -27.12 -0.76 4.47
N GLY A 159 -26.72 0.44 4.88
CA GLY A 159 -27.47 1.27 5.82
C GLY A 159 -28.88 1.58 5.32
N LEU A 160 -29.04 1.91 4.03
CA LEU A 160 -30.35 2.18 3.43
C LEU A 160 -31.25 0.94 3.37
N PHE A 161 -30.70 -0.27 3.24
CA PHE A 161 -31.48 -1.51 3.40
C PHE A 161 -32.04 -1.62 4.81
N SER A 162 -31.21 -1.35 5.82
CA SER A 162 -31.59 -1.40 7.24
C SER A 162 -32.64 -0.34 7.61
N GLU A 163 -32.62 0.82 6.95
CA GLU A 163 -33.62 1.88 7.08
C GLU A 163 -34.95 1.58 6.37
N GLY A 164 -35.10 0.42 5.71
CA GLY A 164 -36.30 0.08 4.95
C GLY A 164 -36.42 0.82 3.61
N LYS A 165 -35.30 1.27 3.03
CA LYS A 165 -35.22 1.94 1.71
C LYS A 165 -34.50 1.07 0.65
N PRO A 166 -34.93 -0.18 0.42
CA PRO A 166 -34.21 -1.11 -0.46
C PRO A 166 -34.16 -0.66 -1.92
N ALA A 167 -35.13 0.11 -2.40
CA ALA A 167 -35.12 0.63 -3.77
C ALA A 167 -33.96 1.64 -3.99
N LEU A 168 -33.74 2.54 -3.04
CA LEU A 168 -32.64 3.51 -3.09
C LEU A 168 -31.27 2.82 -2.95
N ALA A 169 -31.18 1.82 -2.06
CA ALA A 169 -29.98 1.02 -1.89
C ALA A 169 -29.61 0.28 -3.19
N LYS A 170 -30.58 -0.38 -3.83
CA LYS A 170 -30.37 -1.08 -5.11
C LYS A 170 -29.96 -0.13 -6.22
N GLU A 171 -30.49 1.09 -6.24
CA GLU A 171 -30.09 2.11 -7.21
C GLU A 171 -28.64 2.56 -7.01
N GLN A 172 -28.22 2.85 -5.77
CA GLN A 172 -26.84 3.20 -5.47
C GLN A 172 -25.88 2.08 -5.87
N VAL A 173 -26.17 0.82 -5.50
CA VAL A 173 -25.33 -0.32 -5.86
C VAL A 173 -25.23 -0.50 -7.39
N ARG A 174 -26.32 -0.28 -8.13
CA ARG A 174 -26.32 -0.38 -9.60
C ARG A 174 -25.39 0.62 -10.27
N GLN A 175 -25.23 1.83 -9.71
CA GLN A 175 -24.28 2.82 -10.23
C GLN A 175 -22.84 2.26 -10.22
N TRP A 176 -22.46 1.57 -9.14
CA TRP A 176 -21.16 0.90 -8.99
C TRP A 176 -21.00 -0.38 -9.81
N GLN A 177 -22.06 -0.87 -10.47
CA GLN A 177 -21.99 -1.97 -11.43
C GLN A 177 -21.93 -1.49 -12.88
N GLY A 178 -22.15 -0.19 -13.12
CA GLY A 178 -22.21 0.38 -14.46
C GLY A 178 -20.89 0.23 -15.23
N PRO A 179 -20.94 0.08 -16.57
CA PRO A 179 -19.73 0.01 -17.38
C PRO A 179 -18.95 1.32 -17.44
N GLY A 180 -19.59 2.46 -17.12
CA GLY A 180 -19.02 3.80 -17.24
C GLY A 180 -17.72 4.00 -16.46
N GLN A 181 -17.64 3.51 -15.22
CA GLN A 181 -16.44 3.61 -14.39
C GLN A 181 -15.23 2.84 -14.96
N PHE A 182 -15.44 1.83 -15.83
CA PHE A 182 -14.32 1.11 -16.44
C PHE A 182 -13.71 1.86 -17.63
N ALA A 183 -14.47 2.75 -18.27
CA ALA A 183 -14.08 3.38 -19.53
C ALA A 183 -12.79 4.23 -19.43
N PRO A 184 -12.59 5.09 -18.40
CA PRO A 184 -11.36 5.88 -18.27
C PRO A 184 -10.11 5.01 -18.18
N LEU A 185 -10.17 3.95 -17.38
CA LEU A 185 -9.04 3.04 -17.17
C LEU A 185 -8.78 2.15 -18.39
N LEU A 186 -9.84 1.66 -19.06
CA LEU A 186 -9.71 0.92 -20.31
C LEU A 186 -9.08 1.77 -21.41
N ALA A 187 -9.34 3.08 -21.45
CA ALA A 187 -8.70 3.98 -22.39
C ALA A 187 -7.19 4.09 -22.15
N ILE A 188 -6.73 4.10 -20.89
CA ILE A 188 -5.30 4.07 -20.53
C ILE A 188 -4.65 2.76 -20.99
N VAL A 189 -5.28 1.62 -20.69
CA VAL A 189 -4.73 0.29 -21.02
C VAL A 189 -4.66 0.06 -22.52
N ARG A 190 -5.70 0.48 -23.27
CA ARG A 190 -5.73 0.39 -24.74
C ARG A 190 -4.87 1.47 -25.42
N GLY A 191 -4.59 2.56 -24.71
CA GLY A 191 -3.87 3.72 -25.21
C GLY A 191 -2.35 3.49 -25.32
N GLY A 192 -1.79 3.76 -26.50
CA GLY A 192 -0.35 3.73 -26.75
C GLY A 192 0.46 4.86 -26.10
N GLY A 193 -0.19 5.92 -25.60
CA GLY A 193 0.48 7.14 -25.11
C GLY A 193 0.69 7.26 -23.59
N ALA A 194 0.10 6.39 -22.77
CA ALA A 194 0.26 6.49 -21.32
C ALA A 194 1.63 5.97 -20.84
N ALA A 195 2.13 6.55 -19.74
CA ALA A 195 3.31 6.04 -19.05
C ALA A 195 3.11 4.58 -18.60
N SER A 196 4.19 3.81 -18.56
CA SER A 196 4.16 2.38 -18.17
C SER A 196 3.50 2.17 -16.81
N SER A 197 3.90 2.96 -15.80
CA SER A 197 3.35 2.94 -14.44
C SER A 197 1.83 3.19 -14.40
N LYS A 198 1.33 4.16 -15.17
CA LYS A 198 -0.12 4.43 -15.27
C LYS A 198 -0.89 3.26 -15.86
N ARG A 199 -0.31 2.53 -16.83
CA ARG A 199 -0.93 1.30 -17.37
C ARG A 199 -0.99 0.19 -16.33
N TRP A 200 0.08 -0.02 -15.56
CA TRP A 200 0.09 -1.01 -14.48
C TRP A 200 -0.93 -0.68 -13.40
N SER A 201 -1.01 0.58 -12.97
CA SER A 201 -2.01 1.08 -12.04
C SER A 201 -3.44 0.82 -12.55
N ALA A 202 -3.72 1.16 -13.82
CA ALA A 202 -5.03 0.95 -14.43
C ALA A 202 -5.39 -0.54 -14.51
N CYS A 203 -4.46 -1.42 -14.90
CA CYS A 203 -4.68 -2.88 -14.91
C CYS A 203 -4.99 -3.41 -13.51
N ALA A 204 -4.20 -3.01 -12.50
CA ALA A 204 -4.40 -3.43 -11.12
C ALA A 204 -5.77 -2.97 -10.58
N LEU A 205 -6.17 -1.74 -10.90
CA LEU A 205 -7.44 -1.18 -10.46
C LEU A 205 -8.63 -1.85 -11.17
N LEU A 206 -8.53 -2.14 -12.47
CA LEU A 206 -9.55 -2.88 -13.22
C LEU A 206 -9.85 -4.26 -12.62
N ILE A 207 -8.83 -4.96 -12.11
CA ILE A 207 -9.00 -6.25 -11.40
C ILE A 207 -9.80 -6.06 -10.11
N VAL A 208 -9.44 -5.05 -9.31
CA VAL A 208 -10.13 -4.72 -8.05
C VAL A 208 -11.58 -4.30 -8.31
N MET A 209 -11.83 -3.51 -9.34
CA MET A 209 -13.17 -3.09 -9.75
C MET A 209 -14.03 -4.25 -10.25
N GLY A 210 -13.43 -5.18 -11.00
CA GLY A 210 -14.09 -6.41 -11.42
C GLY A 210 -14.58 -7.22 -10.23
N HIS A 211 -13.69 -7.46 -9.26
CA HIS A 211 -14.04 -8.13 -8.00
C HIS A 211 -15.15 -7.41 -7.24
N GLY A 212 -15.02 -6.08 -7.05
CA GLY A 212 -16.03 -5.29 -6.35
C GLY A 212 -17.41 -5.37 -7.00
N ARG A 213 -17.47 -5.39 -8.34
CA ARG A 213 -18.72 -5.60 -9.08
C ARG A 213 -19.33 -6.96 -8.80
N ASP A 214 -18.51 -8.02 -8.76
CA ASP A 214 -18.96 -9.39 -8.53
C ASP A 214 -19.49 -9.55 -7.09
N VAL A 215 -18.81 -8.96 -6.09
CA VAL A 215 -19.31 -8.85 -4.70
C VAL A 215 -20.67 -8.16 -4.64
N LEU A 216 -20.83 -7.03 -5.34
CA LEU A 216 -22.12 -6.33 -5.38
C LEU A 216 -23.23 -7.19 -6.00
N GLN A 217 -22.91 -8.02 -7.01
CA GLN A 217 -23.89 -8.95 -7.60
C GLN A 217 -24.31 -10.04 -6.60
N GLU A 218 -23.40 -10.52 -5.75
CA GLU A 218 -23.73 -11.46 -4.67
C GLU A 218 -24.62 -10.80 -3.61
N LEU A 219 -24.25 -9.61 -3.14
CA LEU A 219 -25.02 -8.87 -2.14
C LEU A 219 -26.45 -8.55 -2.60
N LEU A 220 -26.64 -8.20 -3.88
CA LEU A 220 -27.97 -7.92 -4.45
C LEU A 220 -28.88 -9.15 -4.57
N LYS A 221 -28.34 -10.37 -4.54
CA LYS A 221 -29.14 -11.61 -4.52
C LYS A 221 -29.74 -11.85 -3.13
N LEU A 222 -29.19 -11.23 -2.08
CA LEU A 222 -29.71 -11.32 -0.72
C LEU A 222 -30.92 -10.38 -0.59
N ASP A 223 -32.00 -10.88 -0.01
CA ASP A 223 -33.20 -10.08 0.26
C ASP A 223 -33.03 -9.35 1.61
N ALA A 224 -32.43 -8.15 1.54
CA ALA A 224 -31.99 -7.28 2.65
C ALA A 224 -30.61 -7.64 3.27
N PRO A 225 -29.50 -7.38 2.54
CA PRO A 225 -28.17 -7.47 3.13
C PRO A 225 -27.96 -6.37 4.18
N ALA A 226 -27.51 -6.76 5.36
CA ALA A 226 -27.09 -5.85 6.43
C ALA A 226 -25.56 -5.65 6.44
N SER A 227 -25.08 -4.58 7.06
CA SER A 227 -23.65 -4.27 7.17
C SER A 227 -22.86 -5.26 8.03
N ASP A 228 -23.53 -6.07 8.85
CA ASP A 228 -22.99 -7.17 9.65
C ASP A 228 -23.25 -8.55 9.01
N SER A 229 -23.72 -8.59 7.76
CA SER A 229 -23.91 -9.84 7.05
C SER A 229 -22.57 -10.52 6.77
N PHE A 230 -22.53 -11.84 6.95
CA PHE A 230 -21.31 -12.63 6.66
C PHE A 230 -20.77 -12.40 5.23
N GLU A 231 -21.66 -12.21 4.26
CA GLU A 231 -21.27 -11.97 2.86
C GLU A 231 -20.53 -10.65 2.65
N TRP A 232 -20.82 -9.64 3.46
CA TRP A 232 -20.02 -8.42 3.51
C TRP A 232 -18.79 -8.58 4.42
N ASP A 233 -18.97 -9.22 5.58
CA ASP A 233 -17.92 -9.36 6.58
C ASP A 233 -16.73 -10.19 6.11
N LYS A 234 -16.95 -11.16 5.21
CA LYS A 234 -15.90 -11.96 4.60
C LYS A 234 -14.96 -11.14 3.69
N GLN A 235 -15.39 -9.98 3.21
CA GLN A 235 -14.61 -9.13 2.30
C GLN A 235 -13.50 -8.37 3.03
N LEU A 236 -12.37 -8.18 2.36
CA LEU A 236 -11.28 -7.34 2.86
C LEU A 236 -11.64 -5.87 2.64
N ARG A 237 -11.82 -5.12 3.72
CA ARG A 237 -12.32 -3.74 3.69
C ARG A 237 -11.27 -2.76 4.17
N TYR A 238 -11.17 -1.64 3.46
CA TYR A 238 -10.25 -0.55 3.78
C TYR A 238 -11.04 0.63 4.30
N SER A 239 -10.51 1.29 5.31
CA SER A 239 -11.12 2.47 5.92
C SER A 239 -10.04 3.42 6.40
N TRP A 240 -10.36 4.70 6.48
CA TRP A 240 -9.52 5.70 7.15
C TRP A 240 -10.07 5.94 8.54
N GLU A 241 -9.22 5.78 9.55
CA GLU A 241 -9.58 6.03 10.95
C GLU A 241 -8.71 7.12 11.54
N GLN A 242 -9.32 8.02 12.30
CA GLN A 242 -8.58 8.99 13.11
C GLN A 242 -7.90 8.26 14.26
N GLU A 243 -6.65 8.62 14.54
CA GLU A 243 -5.94 8.08 15.68
C GLU A 243 -6.49 8.75 16.95
N GLU A 244 -7.45 8.08 17.61
CA GLU A 244 -7.95 8.51 18.91
C GLU A 244 -6.82 8.38 19.94
N GLY A 245 -6.20 9.51 20.28
CA GLY A 245 -5.35 9.68 21.46
C GLY A 245 -4.27 8.61 21.66
N ALA A 246 -3.23 8.62 20.83
CA ALA A 246 -1.93 7.96 21.01
C ALA A 246 -1.76 7.06 22.25
N SER A 247 -2.45 5.91 22.31
CA SER A 247 -2.01 4.78 23.12
C SER A 247 -1.04 3.97 22.26
N PHE A 248 0.19 4.47 22.25
CA PHE A 248 1.37 3.84 21.69
C PHE A 248 1.39 2.34 22.03
N VAL A 249 1.21 1.48 21.02
CA VAL A 249 1.77 0.13 21.06
C VAL A 249 3.19 0.26 20.55
N PRO A 250 4.23 0.06 21.39
CA PRO A 250 5.60 0.03 20.92
C PRO A 250 5.77 -1.24 20.11
N SER A 251 5.78 -1.12 18.79
CA SER A 251 6.55 -2.05 17.97
C SER A 251 8.01 -1.62 18.10
N SER A 252 8.79 -2.49 18.73
CA SER A 252 10.20 -2.38 19.07
C SER A 252 11.08 -1.54 18.12
N GLY A 253 11.79 -0.57 18.71
CA GLY A 253 13.15 -0.17 18.31
C GLY A 253 13.27 0.76 17.11
N GLY A 254 13.14 2.07 17.36
CA GLY A 254 13.50 3.10 16.38
C GLY A 254 13.20 4.50 16.92
N ALA A 255 14.18 5.11 17.58
CA ALA A 255 14.08 6.47 18.08
C ALA A 255 14.17 7.47 16.92
N GLY A 256 13.09 8.21 16.66
CA GLY A 256 13.08 9.24 15.64
C GLY A 256 11.87 10.18 15.72
N GLY A 257 12.06 11.28 16.46
CA GLY A 257 11.47 12.61 16.20
C GLY A 257 9.95 12.73 16.13
N GLY A 258 9.38 13.37 17.16
CA GLY A 258 7.95 13.63 17.24
C GLY A 258 7.42 14.62 16.18
N GLU A 259 6.27 14.28 15.64
CA GLU A 259 5.25 15.25 15.25
C GLU A 259 3.95 14.85 15.95
N ALA A 260 3.60 15.62 16.99
CA ALA A 260 2.27 15.64 17.54
C ALA A 260 1.36 16.40 16.57
N SER A 261 0.63 15.68 15.73
CA SER A 261 -0.48 16.22 14.95
C SER A 261 -1.45 15.08 14.66
N GLY A 262 -2.71 15.23 15.07
CA GLY A 262 -3.76 14.20 14.97
C GLY A 262 -3.75 13.54 13.58
N GLY A 263 -3.25 12.31 13.52
CA GLY A 263 -2.87 11.67 12.27
C GLY A 263 -3.66 10.41 12.08
N GLY A 264 -4.75 10.47 11.31
CA GLY A 264 -5.44 9.26 10.89
C GLY A 264 -4.56 8.29 10.09
N GLY A 265 -5.02 7.06 9.95
CA GLY A 265 -4.34 6.00 9.23
C GLY A 265 -5.31 5.06 8.53
N VAL A 266 -4.81 4.34 7.53
CA VAL A 266 -5.58 3.30 6.85
C VAL A 266 -5.63 2.05 7.72
N VAL A 267 -6.84 1.54 7.93
CA VAL A 267 -7.11 0.30 8.64
C VAL A 267 -7.77 -0.69 7.68
N VAL A 268 -7.29 -1.92 7.74
CA VAL A 268 -7.80 -3.06 6.98
C VAL A 268 -8.60 -3.96 7.93
N ARG A 269 -9.83 -4.32 7.53
CA ARG A 269 -10.72 -5.21 8.26
C ARG A 269 -11.09 -6.43 7.44
N GLN A 270 -11.20 -7.58 8.09
CA GLN A 270 -11.83 -8.78 7.52
C GLN A 270 -12.41 -9.61 8.66
N GLN A 271 -13.73 -9.79 8.67
CA GLN A 271 -14.47 -10.37 9.79
C GLN A 271 -14.08 -9.71 11.14
N CYS A 272 -13.66 -10.50 12.14
CA CYS A 272 -13.20 -10.00 13.43
C CYS A 272 -11.76 -9.46 13.43
N SER A 273 -11.05 -9.56 12.30
CA SER A 273 -9.65 -9.14 12.20
C SER A 273 -9.54 -7.66 11.81
N ARG A 274 -8.67 -6.92 12.51
CA ARG A 274 -8.38 -5.50 12.24
C ARG A 274 -6.87 -5.28 12.26
N PHE A 275 -6.34 -4.63 11.22
CA PHE A 275 -4.91 -4.38 11.05
C PHE A 275 -4.65 -2.94 10.63
N ALA A 276 -3.58 -2.34 11.17
CA ALA A 276 -3.03 -1.12 10.60
C ALA A 276 -2.38 -1.44 9.24
N TYR A 277 -2.57 -0.57 8.26
CA TYR A 277 -1.93 -0.73 6.96
C TYR A 277 -0.41 -0.61 7.10
N GLY A 278 0.36 -1.53 6.50
CA GLY A 278 1.80 -1.67 6.74
C GLY A 278 2.68 -0.54 6.20
N LEU A 279 2.16 0.31 5.31
CA LEU A 279 2.85 1.46 4.68
C LEU A 279 4.14 1.13 3.89
N GLU A 280 4.51 -0.14 3.78
CA GLU A 280 5.56 -0.58 2.87
C GLU A 280 5.14 -0.29 1.42
N TYR A 281 6.10 0.17 0.63
CA TYR A 281 5.89 0.39 -0.79
C TYR A 281 6.00 -0.95 -1.53
N VAL A 282 4.94 -1.31 -2.25
CA VAL A 282 4.82 -2.57 -3.00
C VAL A 282 4.67 -2.29 -4.52
N GLY A 283 4.62 -1.02 -4.90
CA GLY A 283 4.47 -0.60 -6.30
C GLY A 283 3.15 -0.98 -6.96
N ALA A 284 3.12 -0.84 -8.29
CA ALA A 284 2.00 -1.22 -9.14
C ALA A 284 2.07 -2.72 -9.53
N SER A 285 2.49 -3.56 -8.60
CA SER A 285 2.76 -4.97 -8.85
C SER A 285 1.55 -5.72 -9.40
N SER A 286 1.83 -6.72 -10.24
CA SER A 286 0.78 -7.54 -10.86
C SER A 286 -0.12 -8.18 -9.80
N ARG A 287 -1.44 -8.04 -9.98
CA ARG A 287 -2.43 -8.60 -9.05
C ARG A 287 -3.00 -9.88 -9.63
N LEU A 288 -3.12 -10.89 -8.77
CA LEU A 288 -3.89 -12.08 -9.09
C LEU A 288 -5.37 -11.72 -9.14
N VAL A 289 -6.09 -12.31 -10.09
CA VAL A 289 -7.55 -12.20 -10.15
C VAL A 289 -8.15 -12.79 -8.88
N LEU A 290 -9.07 -12.05 -8.25
CA LEU A 290 -9.77 -12.51 -7.06
C LEU A 290 -10.85 -13.53 -7.46
N THR A 291 -10.85 -14.66 -6.76
CA THR A 291 -11.74 -15.81 -7.01
C THR A 291 -12.22 -16.36 -5.67
N PRO A 292 -13.30 -17.17 -5.63
CA PRO A 292 -13.77 -17.78 -4.39
C PRO A 292 -12.73 -18.66 -3.68
N GLN A 293 -11.72 -19.16 -4.40
CA GLN A 293 -10.58 -19.88 -3.82
C GLN A 293 -9.60 -18.92 -3.15
N THR A 294 -9.21 -17.83 -3.82
CA THR A 294 -8.26 -16.86 -3.25
C THR A 294 -8.85 -16.09 -2.08
N GLU A 295 -10.15 -15.79 -2.09
CA GLU A 295 -10.86 -15.22 -0.93
C GLU A 295 -10.78 -16.12 0.31
N ARG A 296 -10.98 -17.44 0.15
CA ARG A 296 -10.86 -18.40 1.25
C ARG A 296 -9.44 -18.48 1.81
N CYS A 297 -8.43 -18.39 0.96
CA CYS A 297 -7.04 -18.27 1.41
C CYS A 297 -6.84 -17.00 2.24
N TRP A 298 -7.33 -15.84 1.77
CA TRP A 298 -7.22 -14.59 2.51
C TRP A 298 -7.91 -14.65 3.88
N LEU A 299 -9.10 -15.25 3.98
CA LEU A 299 -9.79 -15.46 5.25
C LEU A 299 -8.97 -16.28 6.24
N ALA A 300 -8.38 -17.38 5.78
CA ALA A 300 -7.51 -18.20 6.64
C ALA A 300 -6.27 -17.42 7.09
N ILE A 301 -5.64 -16.68 6.16
CA ILE A 301 -4.43 -15.90 6.43
C ILE A 301 -4.70 -14.79 7.44
N THR A 302 -5.74 -13.98 7.24
CA THR A 302 -6.03 -12.86 8.14
C THR A 302 -6.45 -13.35 9.52
N GLN A 303 -7.24 -14.43 9.61
CA GLN A 303 -7.60 -15.02 10.90
C GLN A 303 -6.40 -15.60 11.65
N ALA A 304 -5.52 -16.34 10.97
CA ALA A 304 -4.31 -16.89 11.57
C ALA A 304 -3.38 -15.77 12.04
N PHE A 305 -3.18 -14.75 11.20
CA PHE A 305 -2.36 -13.58 11.52
C PHE A 305 -2.92 -12.81 12.72
N HIS A 306 -4.24 -12.58 12.78
CA HIS A 306 -4.90 -11.97 13.94
C HIS A 306 -4.67 -12.77 15.24
N ARG A 307 -4.64 -14.10 15.15
CA ARG A 307 -4.37 -15.01 16.27
C ARG A 307 -2.87 -15.26 16.54
N ARG A 308 -1.98 -14.64 15.78
CA ARG A 308 -0.52 -14.86 15.83
C ARG A 308 -0.11 -16.32 15.60
N LEU A 309 -0.83 -16.99 14.71
CA LEU A 309 -0.55 -18.36 14.26
C LEU A 309 0.04 -18.33 12.85
N GLY A 310 0.87 -19.32 12.52
CA GLY A 310 1.26 -19.61 11.14
C GLY A 310 0.08 -20.18 10.34
N VAL A 311 0.10 -19.96 9.03
CA VAL A 311 -0.85 -20.53 8.06
C VAL A 311 -0.23 -21.73 7.39
#